data_AF-A0A963TYI0-F1
#
_entry.id   AF-A0A963TYI0-F1
#
_cell.length_a   1.000
_cell.length_b   1.000
_cell.length_c   1.000
_cell.angle_alpha   90.00
_cell.angle_beta   90.00
_cell.angle_gamma   90.00
#
_symmetry.space_group_name_H-M   'P 1'
#
loop_
_entity.id
_entity.type
_entity.pdbx_description
1 polymer ?
#
loop_
_entity_poly.entity_id
_entity_poly.type
_entity_poly.pdbx_seq_one_letter_code
_entity_poly.pdbx_strand_id
1 'polypeptide(L)' 'FDPQSYELRQWTITDAQGKDTTVMIFNVQQGVTFDPSVFKIDYNRVREINQPGRGG' A
#
# COMPACT_ATOMS: atom_id res chain seq x y z
N PHE A 1 13.44 -6.16 12.37
CA PHE A 1 13.08 -5.12 13.34
C PHE A 1 14.34 -4.46 13.82
N ASP A 2 14.41 -3.14 13.77
CA ASP A 2 15.53 -2.37 14.35
C ASP A 2 15.11 -1.87 15.74
N PRO A 3 15.68 -2.41 16.85
CA PRO A 3 15.27 -2.07 18.20
C PRO A 3 15.69 -0.67 18.66
N GLN A 4 16.62 0.00 17.95
CA GLN A 4 17.06 1.34 18.31
C GLN A 4 16.12 2.41 17.73
N SER A 5 15.68 2.20 16.48
CA SER A 5 14.75 3.10 15.78
C SER A 5 13.28 2.67 15.87
N TYR A 6 13.03 1.45 16.38
CA TYR A 6 11.73 0.78 16.36
C TYR A 6 11.14 0.56 14.95
N GLU A 7 11.97 0.60 13.91
CA GLU A 7 11.51 0.46 12.53
C GLU A 7 11.32 -1.01 12.11
N LEU A 8 10.16 -1.29 11.50
CA LEU A 8 9.87 -2.57 10.86
C LEU A 8 10.24 -2.49 9.36
N ARG A 9 11.40 -3.03 9.00
CA ARG A 9 11.87 -3.07 7.60
C ARG A 9 11.53 -4.36 6.86
N GLN A 10 11.29 -5.44 7.59
CA GLN A 10 10.97 -6.74 7.02
C GLN A 10 10.18 -7.56 8.02
N TRP A 11 9.20 -8.30 7.52
CA TRP A 11 8.53 -9.37 8.25
C TRP A 11 8.11 -10.49 7.31
N THR A 12 7.97 -11.69 7.85
CA THR A 12 7.47 -12.87 7.15
C THR A 12 6.18 -13.33 7.82
N ILE A 13 5.16 -13.61 7.02
CA ILE A 13 3.88 -14.16 7.44
C ILE A 13 3.80 -15.58 6.92
N THR A 14 3.48 -16.53 7.79
CA THR A 14 3.20 -17.91 7.40
C THR A 14 1.70 -18.17 7.47
N ASP A 15 1.10 -18.67 6.39
CA ASP A 15 -0.31 -19.06 6.39
C ASP A 15 -0.55 -20.43 7.05
N ALA A 16 -1.82 -20.82 7.22
CA ALA A 16 -2.18 -22.10 7.83
C ALA A 16 -1.74 -23.34 7.03
N GLN A 17 -1.32 -23.17 5.78
CA GLN A 17 -0.76 -24.22 4.91
C GLN A 17 0.77 -24.27 4.99
N GLY A 18 1.39 -23.41 5.79
CA GLY A 18 2.85 -23.32 5.94
C GLY A 18 3.55 -22.53 4.84
N LYS A 19 2.82 -21.72 4.05
CA LYS A 19 3.43 -20.89 3.01
C LYS A 19 3.86 -19.55 3.57
N ASP A 20 5.09 -19.17 3.25
CA ASP A 20 5.66 -17.90 3.67
C ASP A 20 5.42 -16.79 2.64
N THR A 21 5.01 -15.64 3.13
CA THR A 21 4.99 -14.37 2.41
C THR A 21 5.89 -13.40 3.14
N THR A 22 6.96 -12.95 2.49
CA THR A 22 7.89 -11.97 3.05
C THR A 22 7.61 -10.59 2.45
N VAL A 23 7.51 -9.59 3.33
CA VAL A 23 7.39 -8.19 2.93
C VAL A 23 8.64 -7.43 3.38
N MET A 24 9.20 -6.65 2.48
CA MET A 24 10.35 -5.78 2.73
C MET A 24 9.99 -4.33 2.39
N ILE A 25 10.41 -3.39 3.24
CA ILE A 25 10.16 -1.96 3.10
C ILE A 25 11.49 -1.24 2.91
N PHE A 26 11.56 -0.40 1.89
CA PHE A 26 12.74 0.40 1.53
C PHE A 26 12.35 1.86 1.31
N ASN A 27 13.35 2.75 1.29
CA ASN A 27 13.19 4.18 0.96
C ASN A 27 12.12 4.90 1.81
N VAL A 28 12.10 4.63 3.12
CA VAL A 28 11.15 5.24 4.04
C VAL A 28 11.54 6.69 4.31
N GLN A 29 10.58 7.60 4.19
CA GLN A 29 10.71 9.00 4.58
C GLN A 29 9.66 9.34 5.65
N GLN A 30 10.11 9.87 6.78
CA GLN A 30 9.25 10.30 7.88
C GLN A 30 9.00 11.81 7.85
N GLY A 31 7.93 12.27 8.52
CA GLY A 31 7.66 13.71 8.70
C GLY A 31 7.20 14.45 7.43
N VAL A 32 6.81 13.74 6.39
CA VAL A 32 6.26 14.34 5.16
C VAL A 32 4.85 14.86 5.40
N THR A 33 4.56 16.04 4.84
CA THR A 33 3.20 16.61 4.85
C THR A 33 2.50 16.28 3.54
N PHE A 34 1.30 15.71 3.63
CA PHE A 34 0.46 15.42 2.48
C PHE A 34 -0.70 16.40 2.40
N ASP A 35 -1.02 16.84 1.19
CA ASP A 35 -2.27 17.56 0.94
C ASP A 35 -3.46 16.61 1.21
N PRO A 36 -4.51 17.01 1.94
CA PRO A 36 -5.66 16.14 2.23
C PRO A 36 -6.34 15.56 0.98
N SER A 37 -6.23 16.23 -0.17
CA SER A 37 -6.76 15.74 -1.45
C SER A 37 -6.10 14.45 -1.94
N VAL A 38 -4.88 14.13 -1.50
CA VAL A 38 -4.20 12.86 -1.82
C VAL A 38 -5.01 11.64 -1.33
N PHE A 39 -5.76 11.82 -0.25
CA PHE A 39 -6.61 10.77 0.33
C PHE A 39 -8.05 10.82 -0.19
N LYS A 40 -8.38 11.78 -1.06
CA LYS A 40 -9.72 11.88 -1.64
C LYS A 40 -9.88 10.88 -2.77
N ILE A 41 -10.88 10.02 -2.64
CA ILE A 41 -11.26 9.10 -3.71
C ILE A 41 -12.10 9.85 -4.75
N ASP A 42 -11.65 9.85 -6.00
CA ASP A 42 -12.45 10.32 -7.13
C ASP A 42 -13.37 9.20 -7.62
N TYR A 43 -14.60 9.17 -7.10
CA TYR A 43 -15.59 8.16 -7.47
C TYR A 43 -16.09 8.29 -8.92
N ASN A 44 -15.97 9.47 -9.55
CA ASN A 44 -16.33 9.60 -10.97
C ASN A 44 -15.29 8.88 -11.83
N ARG A 45 -14.01 9.14 -11.56
CA ARG A 45 -12.90 8.42 -12.21
C ARG A 45 -12.95 6.91 -11.95
N VAL A 46 -13.25 6.48 -10.72
CA VAL A 46 -13.41 5.05 -10.40
C VAL A 46 -14.55 4.42 -11.21
N ARG A 47 -15.67 5.12 -11.37
CA ARG A 47 -16.81 4.64 -12.17
C ARG A 47 -16.47 4.56 -13.66
N GLU A 48 -15.66 5.48 -14.19
CA GLU A 48 -15.20 5.45 -15.59
C GLU A 48 -14.25 4.27 -15.83
N ILE A 49 -13.26 4.06 -14.95
CA ILE A 49 -12.31 2.93 -15.03
C ILE A 49 -13.05 1.58 -14.95
N ASN A 50 -14.08 1.50 -14.10
CA ASN A 50 -14.83 0.27 -13.88
C ASN A 50 -16.00 0.06 -14.86
N GLN A 51 -16.19 0.96 -15.83
CA GLN A 51 -17.15 0.72 -16.91
C GLN A 51 -16.48 -0.12 -18.01
N PRO A 52 -16.90 -1.38 -18.22
CA PRO A 52 -16.49 -2.13 -19.39
C PRO A 52 -16.93 -1.36 -20.65
N GLY A 53 -16.00 -1.17 -21.57
CA GLY A 53 -16.03 -0.12 -22.59
C GLY A 53 -17.37 0.09 -23.30
N ARG A 54 -17.82 1.34 -23.32
CA ARG A 54 -18.55 1.88 -24.47
C ARG A 54 -17.53 2.32 -25.52
N GLY A 55 -16.82 1.34 -26.07
CA GLY A 55 -16.00 1.48 -27.27
C GLY A 55 -16.57 0.55 -28.32
N GLY A 56 -17.66 0.98 -28.96
CA GLY A 56 -18.26 0.40 -30.14
C GLY A 56 -18.57 1.53 -31.11
#